data_AF-A0A3D3SDK9-F1
#
_entry.id   AF-A0A3D3SDK9-F1
#
_cell.length_a   1.000
_cell.length_b   1.000
_cell.length_c   1.000
_cell.angle_alpha   90.00
_cell.angle_beta   90.00
_cell.angle_gamma   90.00
#
_symmetry.space_group_name_H-M   'P 1'
#
loop_
_entity.id
_entity.type
_entity.pdbx_description
1 polymer ?
#
loop_
_entity_poly.entity_id
_entity_poly.type
_entity_poly.pdbx_seq_one_letter_code
_entity_poly.pdbx_strand_id
1 'polypeptide(L)'
;MRSDRVKLGIERAPHRALLKAAGYTDWEIARPWIGVANSYNQIIPGHVHLRRIVEAVKAGIYAAGGLPIEFPTIGVCDGIAMNHAGMKFSLPSRELIMDSIEVMAQGHAFDGLVMVTNCDKIIPGMAMAAAKLNIPSIVISGGPMLTGMLN
;
A
#
# COMPACT_ATOMS: atom_id res chain seq x y z
N MET A 1 10.35 -17.70 4.67
CA MET A 1 9.70 -16.41 4.38
C MET A 1 8.31 -16.37 5.03
N ARG A 2 7.70 -15.20 5.20
CA ARG A 2 6.33 -15.08 5.78
C ARG A 2 5.31 -15.66 4.81
N SER A 3 5.46 -15.40 3.52
CA SER A 3 4.55 -15.86 2.46
C SER A 3 4.49 -17.38 2.31
N ASP A 4 5.53 -18.09 2.75
CA ASP A 4 5.58 -19.57 2.75
C ASP A 4 4.40 -20.18 3.50
N ARG A 5 3.90 -19.50 4.54
CA ARG A 5 2.72 -19.92 5.32
C ARG A 5 1.45 -20.03 4.47
N VAL A 6 1.38 -19.30 3.36
CA VAL A 6 0.20 -19.23 2.49
C VAL A 6 0.37 -20.10 1.25
N LYS A 7 1.61 -20.35 0.80
CA LYS A 7 1.87 -20.96 -0.51
C LYS A 7 2.58 -22.33 -0.48
N LEU A 8 3.30 -22.69 0.57
CA LEU A 8 4.00 -23.98 0.66
C LEU A 8 3.15 -25.02 1.38
N GLY A 9 3.30 -26.29 1.01
CA GLY A 9 2.54 -27.39 1.59
C GLY A 9 1.34 -27.83 0.76
N ILE A 10 0.91 -29.07 0.97
CA ILE A 10 -0.23 -29.67 0.25
C ILE A 10 -1.54 -29.01 0.69
N GLU A 11 -1.64 -28.63 1.96
CA GLU A 11 -2.77 -27.94 2.57
C GLU A 11 -3.00 -26.54 1.98
N ARG A 12 -2.00 -25.97 1.32
CA ARG A 12 -2.06 -24.68 0.63
C ARG A 12 -2.45 -24.77 -0.84
N ALA A 13 -2.81 -25.95 -1.34
CA ALA A 13 -3.31 -26.12 -2.71
C ALA A 13 -4.51 -25.20 -3.04
N PRO A 14 -5.53 -25.04 -2.16
CA PRO A 14 -6.64 -24.13 -2.44
C PRO A 14 -6.20 -22.66 -2.55
N HIS A 15 -5.23 -22.24 -1.73
CA HIS A 15 -4.72 -20.87 -1.76
C HIS A 15 -4.00 -20.59 -3.09
N ARG A 16 -3.15 -21.53 -3.54
CA ARG A 16 -2.50 -21.43 -4.85
C ARG A 16 -3.51 -21.41 -5.99
N ALA A 17 -4.62 -22.14 -5.88
CA ALA A 17 -5.68 -22.09 -6.89
C ALA A 17 -6.31 -20.69 -7.01
N LEU A 18 -6.56 -20.00 -5.89
CA LEU A 18 -7.06 -18.62 -5.89
C LEU A 18 -6.06 -17.64 -6.52
N LEU A 19 -4.76 -17.80 -6.23
CA LEU A 19 -3.72 -16.98 -6.84
C LEU A 19 -3.61 -17.21 -8.36
N LYS A 20 -3.74 -18.46 -8.81
CA LYS A 20 -3.80 -18.77 -10.25
C LYS A 20 -5.04 -18.18 -10.92
N ALA A 21 -6.18 -18.18 -10.24
CA ALA A 21 -7.40 -17.52 -10.72
C ALA A 21 -7.22 -15.99 -10.85
N ALA A 22 -6.36 -15.39 -10.02
CA ALA A 22 -5.96 -13.99 -10.14
C ALA A 22 -4.93 -13.73 -11.26
N GLY A 23 -4.47 -14.77 -11.96
CA GLY A 23 -3.54 -14.68 -13.09
C GLY A 23 -2.08 -14.96 -12.75
N TYR A 24 -1.74 -15.29 -11.51
CA TYR A 24 -0.35 -15.58 -11.14
C TYR A 24 0.11 -16.96 -11.60
N THR A 25 1.34 -17.02 -12.11
CA THR A 25 2.02 -18.28 -12.48
C THR A 25 2.63 -18.95 -11.25
N ASP A 26 2.93 -20.26 -11.35
CA ASP A 26 3.63 -20.98 -10.28
C ASP A 26 5.00 -20.36 -9.96
N TRP A 27 5.69 -19.88 -11.00
CA TRP A 27 6.97 -19.18 -10.84
C TRP A 27 6.80 -17.88 -10.05
N GLU A 28 5.78 -17.07 -10.33
CA GLU A 28 5.50 -15.85 -9.58
C GLU A 28 5.12 -16.14 -8.14
N ILE A 29 4.24 -17.12 -7.92
CA ILE A 29 3.79 -17.52 -6.59
C ILE A 29 5.00 -17.88 -5.70
N ALA A 30 6.00 -18.59 -6.25
CA ALA A 30 7.19 -19.00 -5.50
C ALA A 30 8.06 -17.83 -5.00
N ARG A 31 8.00 -16.65 -5.65
CA ARG A 31 8.83 -15.47 -5.31
C ARG A 31 8.45 -14.84 -3.96
N PRO A 32 9.31 -14.03 -3.33
CA PRO A 32 8.93 -13.25 -2.14
C PRO A 32 7.76 -12.31 -2.45
N TRP A 33 6.74 -12.28 -1.59
CA TRP A 33 5.56 -11.44 -1.81
C TRP A 33 5.73 -10.08 -1.18
N ILE A 34 5.67 -9.02 -1.99
CA ILE A 34 5.82 -7.64 -1.54
C ILE A 34 4.48 -6.93 -1.67
N GLY A 35 3.88 -6.56 -0.53
CA GLY A 35 2.65 -5.77 -0.52
C GLY A 35 2.93 -4.33 -0.92
N VAL A 36 2.18 -3.79 -1.87
CA VAL A 36 2.30 -2.39 -2.31
C VAL A 36 1.05 -1.62 -1.89
N ALA A 37 1.14 -0.88 -0.79
CA ALA A 37 0.05 -0.08 -0.27
C ALA A 37 -0.06 1.24 -1.05
N ASN A 38 -1.18 1.44 -1.74
CA ASN A 38 -1.43 2.60 -2.58
C ASN A 38 -2.53 3.48 -1.99
N SER A 39 -2.20 4.73 -1.66
CA SER A 39 -3.16 5.72 -1.16
C SER A 39 -3.87 6.52 -2.27
N TYR A 40 -3.71 6.14 -3.54
CA TYR A 40 -4.37 6.79 -4.67
C TYR A 40 -5.86 7.02 -4.45
N ASN A 41 -6.31 8.24 -4.70
CA ASN A 41 -7.70 8.59 -4.87
C ASN A 41 -7.82 9.82 -5.78
N GLN A 42 -9.04 10.11 -6.24
CA GLN A 42 -9.31 11.21 -7.18
C GLN A 42 -9.69 12.53 -6.49
N ILE A 43 -9.91 12.52 -5.17
CA ILE A 43 -10.34 13.71 -4.43
C ILE A 43 -9.14 14.54 -3.94
N ILE A 44 -8.01 13.90 -3.64
CA ILE A 44 -6.77 14.57 -3.21
C ILE A 44 -5.89 14.82 -4.45
N PRO A 45 -5.62 16.08 -4.86
CA PRO A 45 -4.83 16.35 -6.06
C PRO A 45 -3.44 15.71 -6.03
N GLY A 46 -2.82 15.64 -4.85
CA GLY A 46 -1.49 15.06 -4.65
C GLY A 46 -1.47 13.53 -4.70
N HIS A 47 -2.63 12.90 -4.90
CA HIS A 47 -2.77 11.45 -4.96
C HIS A 47 -2.99 10.95 -6.39
N VAL A 48 -3.43 11.81 -7.30
CA VAL A 48 -3.84 11.41 -8.67
C VAL A 48 -2.71 10.73 -9.43
N HIS A 49 -1.46 11.17 -9.23
CA HIS A 49 -0.27 10.62 -9.88
C HIS A 49 0.33 9.40 -9.18
N LEU A 50 -0.15 9.01 -7.99
CA LEU A 50 0.45 7.90 -7.23
C LEU A 50 0.36 6.57 -7.98
N ARG A 51 -0.64 6.38 -8.85
CA ARG A 51 -0.70 5.22 -9.76
C ARG A 51 0.58 5.07 -10.59
N ARG A 52 1.16 6.17 -11.09
CA ARG A 52 2.41 6.11 -11.89
C ARG A 52 3.60 5.68 -11.03
N ILE A 53 3.66 6.15 -9.79
CA ILE A 53 4.71 5.77 -8.84
C ILE A 53 4.57 4.29 -8.47
N VAL A 54 3.35 3.84 -8.21
CA VAL A 54 3.07 2.43 -7.89
C VAL A 54 3.41 1.50 -9.05
N GLU A 55 3.12 1.87 -10.29
CA GLU A 55 3.56 1.07 -11.45
C GLU A 55 5.09 0.96 -11.54
N ALA A 56 5.83 2.04 -11.28
CA ALA A 56 7.29 2.01 -11.22
C ALA A 56 7.81 1.13 -10.07
N VAL A 57 7.18 1.21 -8.89
CA VAL A 57 7.48 0.36 -7.73
C VAL A 57 7.27 -1.11 -8.06
N LYS A 58 6.12 -1.47 -8.66
CA LYS A 58 5.79 -2.83 -9.07
C LYS A 58 6.82 -3.35 -10.07
N ALA A 59 7.17 -2.56 -11.08
CA ALA A 59 8.20 -2.92 -12.05
C ALA A 59 9.56 -3.16 -11.37
N GLY A 60 9.97 -2.31 -10.43
CA GLY A 60 11.21 -2.47 -9.68
C GLY A 60 11.26 -3.74 -8.82
N ILE A 61 10.20 -4.02 -8.07
CA ILE A 61 10.05 -5.26 -7.28
C ILE A 61 10.13 -6.49 -8.19
N TYR A 62 9.44 -6.43 -9.34
CA TYR A 62 9.43 -7.52 -10.30
C TYR A 62 10.78 -7.73 -10.98
N ALA A 63 11.53 -6.66 -11.28
CA ALA A 63 12.89 -6.78 -11.79
C ALA A 63 13.85 -7.37 -10.74
N ALA A 64 13.63 -7.09 -9.46
CA ALA A 64 14.47 -7.53 -8.35
C ALA A 64 14.16 -8.94 -7.81
N GLY A 65 13.27 -9.71 -8.44
CA GLY A 65 12.97 -11.08 -8.01
C GLY A 65 11.79 -11.23 -7.03
N GLY A 66 11.08 -10.14 -6.66
CA GLY A 66 9.85 -10.20 -5.86
C GLY A 66 8.54 -10.21 -6.67
N LEU A 67 7.44 -10.68 -6.08
CA LEU A 67 6.09 -10.56 -6.62
C LEU A 67 5.39 -9.35 -5.97
N PRO A 68 5.13 -8.26 -6.70
CA PRO A 68 4.40 -7.12 -6.16
C PRO A 68 2.89 -7.38 -6.15
N ILE A 69 2.26 -7.16 -4.99
CA ILE A 69 0.81 -7.32 -4.82
C ILE A 69 0.26 -5.98 -4.31
N GLU A 70 -0.40 -5.25 -5.21
CA GLU A 70 -0.96 -3.93 -4.91
C GLU A 70 -2.29 -4.04 -4.15
N PHE A 71 -2.46 -3.19 -3.14
CA PHE A 71 -3.74 -3.02 -2.45
C PHE A 71 -3.97 -1.55 -2.06
N PRO A 72 -5.24 -1.11 -1.98
CA PRO A 72 -5.56 0.27 -1.65
C PRO A 72 -5.52 0.54 -0.14
N THR A 73 -5.32 1.82 0.22
CA THR A 73 -5.71 2.38 1.51
C THR A 73 -6.45 3.70 1.32
N ILE A 74 -7.17 4.16 2.33
CA ILE A 74 -7.96 5.40 2.26
C ILE A 74 -7.06 6.64 2.39
N GLY A 75 -7.63 7.80 2.08
CA GLY A 75 -7.01 9.10 2.37
C GLY A 75 -8.05 10.21 2.46
N VAL A 76 -7.84 11.16 3.35
CA VAL A 76 -8.65 12.37 3.52
C VAL A 76 -7.81 13.59 3.14
N CYS A 77 -8.39 14.54 2.41
CA CYS A 77 -7.75 15.83 2.14
C CYS A 77 -8.06 16.81 3.27
N ASP A 78 -7.07 17.17 4.08
CA ASP A 78 -7.25 18.20 5.11
C ASP A 78 -7.64 19.55 4.50
N GLY A 79 -7.08 19.90 3.34
CA GLY A 79 -7.42 21.13 2.63
C GLY A 79 -8.88 21.22 2.21
N ILE A 80 -9.47 20.13 1.73
CA ILE A 80 -10.90 20.09 1.36
C ILE A 80 -11.79 19.96 2.61
N ALA A 81 -11.37 19.17 3.59
CA ALA A 81 -12.13 18.93 4.82
C ALA A 81 -12.20 20.15 5.76
N MET A 82 -11.34 21.16 5.53
CA MET A 82 -11.20 22.31 6.41
C MET A 82 -12.50 23.12 6.49
N ASN A 83 -12.80 23.62 7.68
CA ASN A 83 -13.94 24.49 7.97
C ASN A 83 -15.34 23.86 7.76
N HIS A 84 -15.46 22.54 7.84
CA HIS A 84 -16.76 21.87 7.96
C HIS A 84 -16.67 20.57 8.78
N ALA A 85 -17.79 19.86 8.94
CA ALA A 85 -17.86 18.63 9.75
C ALA A 85 -16.89 17.51 9.32
N GLY A 86 -16.37 17.57 8.09
CA GLY A 86 -15.42 16.60 7.53
C GLY A 86 -14.08 16.59 8.27
N MET A 87 -13.64 17.73 8.82
CA MET A 87 -12.36 17.80 9.56
C MET A 87 -12.32 16.87 10.77
N LYS A 88 -13.49 16.49 11.33
CA LYS A 88 -13.58 15.50 12.41
C LYS A 88 -13.09 14.10 12.02
N PHE A 89 -12.99 13.83 10.71
CA PHE A 89 -12.54 12.54 10.16
C PHE A 89 -11.08 12.56 9.69
N SER A 90 -10.39 13.71 9.73
CA SER A 90 -8.99 13.81 9.33
C SER A 90 -8.07 12.98 10.24
N LEU A 91 -7.92 13.37 11.51
CA LEU A 91 -6.98 12.70 12.42
C LEU A 91 -7.29 11.20 12.64
N PRO A 92 -8.57 10.78 12.83
CA PRO A 92 -8.90 9.36 12.96
C PRO A 92 -8.53 8.52 11.73
N SER A 93 -8.46 9.11 10.53
CA SER A 93 -8.06 8.38 9.33
C SER A 93 -6.64 7.81 9.42
N ARG A 94 -5.75 8.42 10.23
CA ARG A 94 -4.38 7.92 10.46
C ARG A 94 -4.39 6.49 11.00
N GLU A 95 -5.22 6.22 12.00
CA GLU A 95 -5.33 4.89 12.61
C GLU A 95 -5.96 3.90 11.65
N LEU A 96 -7.01 4.30 10.93
CA LEU A 96 -7.64 3.46 9.93
C LEU A 96 -6.67 3.04 8.81
N ILE A 97 -5.79 3.94 8.39
CA ILE A 97 -4.75 3.65 7.40
C ILE A 97 -3.76 2.63 7.96
N MET A 98 -3.26 2.84 9.19
CA MET A 98 -2.36 1.90 9.86
C MET A 98 -3.02 0.52 9.97
N ASP A 99 -4.23 0.45 10.53
CA ASP A 99 -4.98 -0.79 10.74
C ASP A 99 -5.27 -1.49 9.41
N SER A 100 -5.64 -0.76 8.36
CA SER A 100 -5.89 -1.35 7.04
C SER A 100 -4.65 -2.06 6.47
N ILE A 101 -3.46 -1.48 6.67
CA ILE A 101 -2.20 -2.05 6.20
C ILE A 101 -1.80 -3.24 7.07
N GLU A 102 -2.01 -3.16 8.39
CA GLU A 102 -1.78 -4.29 9.30
C GLU A 102 -2.63 -5.50 8.94
N VAL A 103 -3.94 -5.30 8.71
CA VAL A 103 -4.87 -6.35 8.29
C VAL A 103 -4.39 -7.01 7.00
N MET A 104 -4.01 -6.21 6.00
CA MET A 104 -3.54 -6.73 4.71
C MET A 104 -2.22 -7.49 4.85
N ALA A 105 -1.25 -6.94 5.58
CA ALA A 105 0.08 -7.53 5.73
C ALA A 105 0.09 -8.82 6.55
N GLN A 106 -0.70 -8.89 7.63
CA GLN A 106 -0.82 -10.09 8.44
C GLN A 106 -1.71 -11.13 7.76
N GLY A 107 -2.84 -10.72 7.19
CA GLY A 107 -3.81 -11.62 6.54
C GLY A 107 -3.24 -12.34 5.31
N HIS A 108 -2.36 -11.69 4.55
CA HIS A 108 -1.74 -12.26 3.34
C HIS A 108 -0.27 -12.67 3.54
N ALA A 109 0.24 -12.54 4.77
CA ALA A 109 1.60 -12.91 5.16
C ALA A 109 2.69 -12.33 4.24
N PHE A 110 2.61 -11.03 3.90
CA PHE A 110 3.63 -10.39 3.05
C PHE A 110 5.03 -10.48 3.67
N ASP A 111 6.03 -10.64 2.80
CA ASP A 111 7.45 -10.72 3.16
C ASP A 111 8.09 -9.34 3.30
N GLY A 112 7.58 -8.38 2.54
CA GLY A 112 8.01 -6.98 2.56
C GLY A 112 6.87 -6.06 2.19
N LEU A 113 7.02 -4.77 2.48
CA LEU A 113 6.05 -3.73 2.16
C LEU A 113 6.69 -2.56 1.42
N VAL A 114 5.99 -2.03 0.43
CA VAL A 114 6.26 -0.70 -0.12
C VAL A 114 4.99 0.13 0.02
N MET A 115 5.11 1.28 0.67
CA MET A 115 4.01 2.15 1.03
C MET A 115 4.15 3.46 0.27
N VAL A 116 3.26 3.69 -0.71
CA VAL A 116 3.25 4.91 -1.52
C VAL A 116 2.24 5.89 -0.92
N THR A 117 2.78 6.92 -0.28
CA THR A 117 2.05 7.86 0.56
C THR A 117 2.12 9.28 0.01
N ASN A 118 1.10 10.07 0.28
CA ASN A 118 1.18 11.52 0.23
C ASN A 118 0.12 12.09 1.18
N CYS A 119 0.15 13.40 1.43
CA CYS A 119 -0.83 14.12 2.24
C CYS A 119 -0.82 13.75 3.74
N ASP A 120 -1.01 14.79 4.55
CA ASP A 120 -0.81 14.88 6.00
C ASP A 120 -0.91 13.54 6.77
N LYS A 121 -2.12 13.01 7.00
CA LYS A 121 -2.36 11.87 7.91
C LYS A 121 -1.97 10.51 7.34
N ILE A 122 -1.82 10.39 6.03
CA ILE A 122 -1.49 9.12 5.38
C ILE A 122 0.00 8.80 5.57
N ILE A 123 0.88 9.80 5.58
CA ILE A 123 2.32 9.64 5.83
C ILE A 123 2.60 8.98 7.20
N PRO A 124 2.13 9.53 8.34
CA PRO A 124 2.34 8.89 9.63
C PRO A 124 1.54 7.60 9.77
N GLY A 125 0.35 7.46 9.17
CA GLY A 125 -0.41 6.20 9.22
C GLY A 125 0.37 5.02 8.60
N MET A 126 0.99 5.24 7.43
CA MET A 126 1.86 4.24 6.80
C MET A 126 3.16 4.02 7.58
N ALA A 127 3.78 5.09 8.11
CA ALA A 127 4.99 4.95 8.93
C ALA A 127 4.73 4.18 10.24
N MET A 128 3.57 4.39 10.87
CA MET A 128 3.13 3.64 12.04
C MET A 128 2.94 2.16 11.72
N ALA A 129 2.34 1.83 10.56
CA ALA A 129 2.22 0.44 10.13
C ALA A 129 3.60 -0.22 9.92
N ALA A 130 4.54 0.49 9.29
CA ALA A 130 5.90 0.02 9.11
C ALA A 130 6.59 -0.31 10.45
N ALA A 131 6.50 0.62 11.41
CA ALA A 131 7.08 0.47 12.74
C ALA A 131 6.41 -0.66 13.54
N LYS A 132 5.08 -0.78 13.48
CA LYS A 132 4.30 -1.77 14.22
C LYS A 132 4.54 -3.19 13.72
N LEU A 133 4.55 -3.39 12.40
CA LEU A 133 4.60 -4.72 11.80
C LEU A 133 5.98 -5.37 11.87
N ASN A 134 7.04 -4.56 11.94
CA ASN A 134 8.42 -5.03 11.90
C ASN A 134 8.69 -5.98 10.71
N ILE A 135 8.11 -5.63 9.56
CA ILE A 135 8.34 -6.28 8.26
C ILE A 135 9.24 -5.34 7.45
N PRO A 136 10.24 -5.84 6.68
CA PRO A 136 11.05 -5.00 5.81
C PRO A 136 10.18 -4.08 4.95
N SER A 137 10.35 -2.76 5.12
CA SER A 137 9.41 -1.77 4.59
C SER A 137 10.13 -0.56 3.97
N ILE A 138 9.58 -0.05 2.88
CA ILE A 138 9.97 1.23 2.26
C ILE A 138 8.74 2.15 2.24
N VAL A 139 8.90 3.40 2.70
CA VAL A 139 7.87 4.45 2.58
C VAL A 139 8.32 5.44 1.52
N ILE A 140 7.51 5.64 0.48
CA ILE A 140 7.80 6.52 -0.65
C ILE A 140 6.78 7.66 -0.65
N SER A 141 7.27 8.89 -0.60
CA SER A 141 6.44 10.08 -0.76
C SER A 141 6.09 10.31 -2.23
N GLY A 142 4.84 10.72 -2.49
CA GLY A 142 4.38 11.19 -3.80
C GLY A 142 5.02 12.51 -4.23
N GLY A 143 5.67 13.22 -3.32
CA GLY A 143 6.32 14.49 -3.58
C GLY A 143 5.40 15.71 -3.41
N PRO A 144 6.01 16.90 -3.36
CA PRO A 144 5.30 18.16 -3.15
C PRO A 144 4.56 18.62 -4.41
N MET A 145 3.54 19.46 -4.21
CA MET A 145 2.88 20.18 -5.31
C MET A 145 3.69 21.41 -5.72
N LEU A 146 3.65 21.75 -7.01
CA LEU A 146 4.14 23.04 -7.49
C LEU A 146 3.22 24.18 -7.03
N THR A 147 3.78 25.35 -6.82
CA THR A 147 3.03 26.55 -6.43
C THR A 147 2.19 27.07 -7.60
N GLY A 148 0.96 27.49 -7.33
CA GLY A 148 0.11 28.18 -8.30
C GLY A 148 0.49 29.67 -8.43
N MET A 149 0.24 30.26 -9.60
CA MET A 149 0.36 31.71 -9.81
C MET A 149 -1.04 32.33 -9.87
N LEU A 150 -1.22 33.46 -9.19
CA LEU A 150 -2.44 34.27 -9.29
C LEU A 150 -2.22 35.31 -10.40
N ASN A 151 -3.16 35.38 -11.35
CA ASN A 151 -3.23 36.44 -12.36
C ASN A 151 -4.11 37.58 -11.86
#